data_AF-I7AVZ3-F1
#
_entry.id   AF-I7AVZ3-F1
#
_cell.length_a   1.000
_cell.length_b   1.000
_cell.length_c   1.000
_cell.angle_alpha   90.00
_cell.angle_beta   90.00
_cell.angle_gamma   90.00
#
_symmetry.space_group_name_H-M   'P 1'
#
loop_
_entity.id
_entity.type
_entity.pdbx_description
1 polymer ?
#
loop_
_entity_poly.entity_id
_entity_poly.type
_entity_poly.pdbx_seq_one_letter_code
_entity_poly.pdbx_strand_id
1 'polypeptide(L)'
;MLDEGHRVAASGKNSDALDALGARYGSQLLRLPWQLHEEQHVSHACQQICHAWCSLDGLILNTGTTDYLPDNASDSELIEAIVTTNQLAAEHCLSKALPLLEKGQSPQVMALFNRYSALQLFAPTQVTAGWNNLPQWMREQRKALEDQGVALTIVGPQSLKVTLTSAQAIPEEWTPGSAAEELLRRWPQREPELILETLDLSSLWPLAR
;
A
#
# COMPACT_ATOMS: atom_id res chain seq x y z
N MET A 1 -6.91 -14.56 0.07
CA MET A 1 -7.40 -13.98 1.34
C MET A 1 -8.83 -14.39 1.71
N LEU A 2 -9.89 -13.82 1.11
CA LEU A 2 -11.29 -14.12 1.50
C LEU A 2 -11.64 -15.61 1.30
N ASP A 3 -11.19 -16.23 0.21
CA ASP A 3 -11.35 -17.68 -0.04
C ASP A 3 -10.61 -18.57 0.98
N GLU A 4 -9.58 -18.04 1.63
CA GLU A 4 -8.83 -18.73 2.70
C GLU A 4 -9.47 -18.52 4.09
N GLY A 5 -10.60 -17.82 4.18
CA GLY A 5 -11.32 -17.57 5.44
C GLY A 5 -10.83 -16.37 6.24
N HIS A 6 -9.97 -15.53 5.66
CA HIS A 6 -9.52 -14.29 6.32
C HIS A 6 -10.65 -13.25 6.37
N ARG A 7 -10.67 -12.46 7.43
CA ARG A 7 -11.51 -11.26 7.54
C ARG A 7 -10.76 -10.09 6.92
N VAL A 8 -11.37 -9.43 5.94
CA VAL A 8 -10.72 -8.38 5.14
C VAL A 8 -11.53 -7.09 5.24
N ALA A 9 -10.89 -6.01 5.65
CA ALA A 9 -11.43 -4.67 5.47
C ALA A 9 -10.82 -4.07 4.20
N ALA A 10 -11.65 -3.60 3.28
CA ALA A 10 -11.21 -3.06 2.01
C ALA A 10 -11.73 -1.65 1.80
N SER A 11 -10.82 -0.71 1.57
CA SER A 11 -11.09 0.66 1.19
C SER A 11 -10.85 0.87 -0.31
N GLY A 12 -11.54 1.84 -0.90
CA GLY A 12 -11.39 2.18 -2.30
C GLY A 12 -12.61 2.92 -2.85
N LYS A 13 -12.54 3.32 -4.13
CA LYS A 13 -13.69 3.85 -4.86
C LYS A 13 -14.84 2.83 -4.86
N ASN A 14 -16.08 3.33 -4.90
CA ASN A 14 -17.26 2.49 -5.12
C ASN A 14 -17.09 1.65 -6.39
N SER A 15 -17.26 0.34 -6.25
CA SER A 15 -16.98 -0.63 -7.29
C SER A 15 -17.95 -1.79 -7.18
N ASP A 16 -18.60 -2.12 -8.30
CA ASP A 16 -19.49 -3.27 -8.42
C ASP A 16 -18.77 -4.58 -8.05
N ALA A 17 -17.46 -4.66 -8.30
CA ALA A 17 -16.64 -5.80 -7.92
C ALA A 17 -16.56 -5.94 -6.39
N LEU A 18 -16.41 -4.82 -5.67
CA LEU A 18 -16.37 -4.83 -4.21
C LEU A 18 -17.75 -5.13 -3.62
N ASP A 19 -18.83 -4.69 -4.28
CA ASP A 19 -20.21 -5.04 -3.91
C ASP A 19 -20.50 -6.53 -4.11
N ALA A 20 -20.05 -7.10 -5.23
CA ALA A 20 -20.16 -8.53 -5.50
C ALA A 20 -19.39 -9.37 -4.46
N LEU A 21 -18.20 -8.92 -4.05
CA LEU A 21 -17.46 -9.55 -2.95
C LEU A 21 -18.22 -9.45 -1.63
N GLY A 22 -18.83 -8.29 -1.34
CA GLY A 22 -19.65 -8.10 -0.12
C GLY A 22 -20.84 -9.06 -0.08
N ALA A 23 -21.55 -9.21 -1.19
CA ALA A 23 -22.66 -10.14 -1.32
C ALA A 23 -22.22 -11.61 -1.18
N ARG A 24 -21.03 -11.97 -1.70
CA ARG A 24 -20.50 -13.33 -1.68
C ARG A 24 -19.94 -13.75 -0.31
N TYR A 25 -19.22 -12.87 0.38
CA TYR A 25 -18.48 -13.20 1.61
C TYR A 25 -19.09 -12.65 2.90
N GLY A 26 -20.12 -11.80 2.81
CA GLY A 26 -20.89 -11.31 3.95
C GLY A 26 -20.00 -10.64 5.00
N SER A 27 -20.13 -11.08 6.26
CA SER A 27 -19.40 -10.51 7.40
C SER A 27 -17.88 -10.71 7.38
N GLN A 28 -17.34 -11.52 6.46
CA GLN A 28 -15.89 -11.62 6.27
C GLN A 28 -15.30 -10.41 5.57
N LEU A 29 -16.09 -9.66 4.80
CA LEU A 29 -15.66 -8.43 4.13
C LEU A 29 -16.30 -7.20 4.79
N LEU A 30 -15.47 -6.33 5.35
CA LEU A 30 -15.90 -5.00 5.78
C LEU A 30 -15.55 -3.98 4.68
N ARG A 31 -16.56 -3.45 3.99
CA ARG A 31 -16.35 -2.33 3.07
C ARG A 31 -16.14 -1.04 3.84
N LEU A 32 -15.04 -0.37 3.54
CA LEU A 32 -14.71 0.97 4.03
C LEU A 32 -14.97 1.95 2.88
N PRO A 33 -16.00 2.82 2.95
CA PRO A 33 -16.49 3.58 1.80
C PRO A 33 -15.61 4.79 1.42
N TRP A 34 -14.40 4.89 1.97
CA TRP A 34 -13.55 6.07 1.82
C TRP A 34 -12.26 5.77 1.07
N GLN A 35 -11.86 6.74 0.26
CA GLN A 35 -10.47 6.85 -0.17
C GLN A 35 -9.66 7.43 1.00
N LEU A 36 -8.63 6.71 1.43
CA LEU A 36 -7.94 6.95 2.70
C LEU A 36 -6.83 8.01 2.62
N HIS A 37 -7.04 9.07 1.82
CA HIS A 37 -6.10 10.19 1.72
C HIS A 37 -6.35 11.29 2.76
N GLU A 38 -7.54 11.33 3.38
CA GLU A 38 -7.86 12.24 4.47
C GLU A 38 -7.78 11.53 5.82
N GLU A 39 -7.10 12.13 6.80
CA GLU A 39 -6.91 11.56 8.14
C GLU A 39 -8.23 11.19 8.84
N GLN A 40 -9.29 11.98 8.65
CA GLN A 40 -10.60 11.72 9.24
C GLN A 40 -11.22 10.41 8.70
N HIS A 41 -11.10 10.18 7.39
CA HIS A 41 -11.56 8.94 6.77
C HIS A 41 -10.79 7.72 7.28
N VAL A 42 -9.46 7.84 7.46
CA VAL A 42 -8.64 6.77 8.07
C VAL A 42 -9.08 6.49 9.50
N SER A 43 -9.37 7.54 10.27
CA SER A 43 -9.80 7.42 11.66
C SER A 43 -11.15 6.68 11.76
N HIS A 44 -12.12 7.03 10.91
CA HIS A 44 -13.40 6.31 10.83
C HIS A 44 -13.23 4.85 10.39
N ALA A 45 -12.35 4.59 9.41
CA ALA A 45 -12.05 3.24 8.97
C ALA A 45 -11.48 2.37 10.12
N CYS A 46 -10.52 2.90 10.87
CA CYS A 46 -9.94 2.21 12.03
C CYS A 46 -11.00 1.98 13.13
N GLN A 47 -11.91 2.92 13.36
CA GLN A 47 -13.02 2.73 14.29
C GLN A 47 -13.96 1.60 13.85
N GLN A 48 -14.29 1.51 12.56
CA GLN A 48 -15.13 0.44 12.03
C GLN A 48 -14.44 -0.93 12.14
N ILE A 49 -13.14 -1.02 11.83
CA ILE A 49 -12.34 -2.24 12.01
C ILE A 49 -12.30 -2.63 13.49
N CYS A 50 -12.04 -1.67 14.38
CA CYS A 50 -12.01 -1.88 15.82
C CYS A 50 -13.36 -2.42 16.34
N HIS A 51 -14.47 -1.84 15.90
CA HIS A 51 -15.80 -2.28 16.29
C HIS A 51 -16.10 -3.71 15.80
N ALA A 52 -15.67 -4.05 14.58
CA ALA A 52 -15.92 -5.36 14.00
C ALA A 52 -15.03 -6.46 14.61
N TRP A 53 -13.73 -6.20 14.77
CA TRP A 53 -12.73 -7.24 15.04
C TRP A 53 -11.74 -6.92 16.17
N CYS A 54 -11.77 -5.71 16.75
CA CYS A 54 -10.92 -5.23 17.85
C CYS A 54 -9.40 -5.16 17.59
N SER A 55 -8.89 -5.81 16.54
CA SER A 55 -7.47 -5.89 16.18
C SER A 55 -7.28 -5.95 14.67
N LEU A 56 -6.02 -5.81 14.23
CA LEU A 56 -5.60 -5.98 12.85
C LEU A 56 -4.34 -6.82 12.79
N ASP A 57 -4.34 -7.90 12.01
CA ASP A 57 -3.17 -8.80 11.87
C ASP A 57 -2.28 -8.41 10.67
N GLY A 58 -2.84 -7.67 9.72
CA GLY A 58 -2.16 -7.30 8.49
C GLY A 58 -2.70 -5.99 7.92
N LEU A 59 -1.80 -5.13 7.46
CA LEU A 59 -2.12 -3.92 6.72
C LEU A 59 -1.40 -3.93 5.36
N ILE A 60 -2.16 -3.90 4.27
CA ILE A 60 -1.61 -3.74 2.92
C ILE A 60 -1.86 -2.30 2.49
N LEU A 61 -0.78 -1.53 2.32
CA LEU A 61 -0.82 -0.18 1.76
C LEU A 61 -0.55 -0.24 0.26
N ASN A 62 -1.59 -0.23 -0.57
CA ASN A 62 -1.44 -0.17 -2.03
C ASN A 62 -1.20 1.28 -2.49
N THR A 63 0.00 1.82 -2.22
CA THR A 63 0.36 3.24 -2.39
C THR A 63 0.58 3.68 -3.84
N GLY A 64 -0.04 3.02 -4.82
CA GLY A 64 0.10 3.33 -6.25
C GLY A 64 -1.21 3.75 -6.93
N THR A 65 -2.30 3.89 -6.18
CA THR A 65 -3.61 4.26 -6.73
C THR A 65 -3.62 5.74 -7.13
N THR A 66 -4.41 6.06 -8.16
CA THR A 66 -4.56 7.42 -8.70
C THR A 66 -6.01 7.89 -8.71
N ASP A 67 -6.90 7.13 -8.06
CA ASP A 67 -8.36 7.30 -8.06
C ASP A 67 -8.86 8.63 -7.45
N TYR A 68 -7.94 9.43 -6.92
CA TYR A 68 -8.16 10.74 -6.29
C TYR A 68 -7.62 11.91 -7.12
N LEU A 69 -6.97 11.67 -8.26
CA LEU A 69 -6.42 12.73 -9.10
C LEU A 69 -7.54 13.42 -9.90
N PRO A 70 -7.50 14.76 -10.05
CA PRO A 70 -8.45 15.47 -10.89
C PRO A 70 -8.15 15.21 -12.38
N ASP A 71 -9.21 15.03 -13.18
CA ASP A 71 -9.16 14.72 -14.62
C ASP A 71 -8.40 15.75 -15.49
N ASN A 72 -7.99 16.91 -14.93
CA ASN A 72 -7.51 18.08 -15.66
C ASN A 72 -6.11 18.59 -15.23
N ALA A 73 -5.30 17.80 -14.49
CA ALA A 73 -3.96 18.22 -14.07
C ALA A 73 -2.95 18.12 -15.23
N SER A 74 -1.97 19.03 -15.29
CA SER A 74 -0.82 18.85 -16.19
C SER A 74 0.05 17.67 -15.76
N ASP A 75 0.79 17.05 -16.68
CA ASP A 75 1.64 15.87 -16.40
C ASP A 75 2.58 16.07 -15.20
N SER A 76 3.11 17.29 -15.01
CA SER A 76 4.02 17.61 -13.90
C SER A 76 3.29 17.76 -12.56
N GLU A 77 2.11 18.39 -12.57
CA GLU A 77 1.27 18.53 -11.37
C GLU A 77 0.68 17.17 -10.95
N LEU A 78 0.43 16.29 -11.92
CA LEU A 78 -0.09 14.95 -11.70
C LEU A 78 0.89 14.09 -10.90
N ILE A 79 2.17 14.07 -11.27
CA ILE A 79 3.19 13.27 -10.57
C ILE A 79 3.38 13.77 -9.13
N GLU A 80 3.47 15.08 -8.93
CA GLU A 80 3.62 15.66 -7.59
C GLU A 80 2.41 15.34 -6.72
N ALA A 81 1.19 15.45 -7.26
CA ALA A 81 -0.04 15.08 -6.57
C ALA A 81 -0.07 13.58 -6.22
N ILE A 82 0.32 12.69 -7.15
CA ILE A 82 0.39 11.24 -6.91
C ILE A 82 1.29 10.95 -5.72
N VAL A 83 2.52 11.46 -5.73
CA VAL A 83 3.48 11.14 -4.67
C VAL A 83 3.02 11.74 -3.35
N THR A 84 2.59 13.00 -3.34
CA THR A 84 2.17 13.71 -2.12
C THR A 84 0.93 13.06 -1.49
N THR A 85 -0.09 12.74 -2.29
CA THR A 85 -1.32 12.15 -1.77
C THR A 85 -1.12 10.70 -1.33
N ASN A 86 -0.34 9.89 -2.07
CA ASN A 86 0.02 8.54 -1.62
C ASN A 86 0.82 8.58 -0.31
N GLN A 87 1.71 9.57 -0.16
CA GLN A 87 2.49 9.75 1.05
C GLN A 87 1.59 10.08 2.24
N LEU A 88 0.74 11.10 2.14
CA LEU A 88 -0.21 11.43 3.21
C LEU A 88 -1.12 10.26 3.57
N ALA A 89 -1.65 9.55 2.56
CA ALA A 89 -2.49 8.38 2.79
C ALA A 89 -1.75 7.27 3.55
N ALA A 90 -0.52 6.96 3.16
CA ALA A 90 0.30 5.95 3.82
C ALA A 90 0.66 6.36 5.26
N GLU A 91 1.03 7.61 5.47
CA GLU A 91 1.33 8.17 6.80
C GLU A 91 0.13 8.07 7.73
N HIS A 92 -1.03 8.54 7.29
CA HIS A 92 -2.27 8.47 8.06
C HIS A 92 -2.69 7.03 8.33
N CYS A 93 -2.68 6.16 7.31
CA CYS A 93 -3.06 4.75 7.47
C CYS A 93 -2.16 4.03 8.47
N LEU A 94 -0.84 4.17 8.34
CA LEU A 94 0.10 3.53 9.24
C LEU A 94 -0.07 4.04 10.68
N SER A 95 -0.10 5.36 10.86
CA SER A 95 -0.26 6.00 12.17
C SER A 95 -1.53 5.56 12.90
N LYS A 96 -2.67 5.55 12.21
CA LYS A 96 -3.98 5.26 12.82
C LYS A 96 -4.26 3.76 13.00
N ALA A 97 -3.70 2.91 12.13
CA ALA A 97 -3.86 1.47 12.23
C ALA A 97 -2.93 0.83 13.29
N LEU A 98 -1.86 1.52 13.68
CA LEU A 98 -0.86 0.99 14.60
C LEU A 98 -1.44 0.47 15.94
N PRO A 99 -2.36 1.17 16.62
CA PRO A 99 -2.99 0.64 17.85
C PRO A 99 -3.85 -0.62 17.65
N LEU A 100 -4.29 -0.89 16.41
CA LEU A 100 -4.99 -2.14 16.07
C LEU A 100 -3.99 -3.25 15.74
N LEU A 101 -2.88 -2.91 15.06
CA LEU A 101 -1.78 -3.82 14.76
C LEU A 101 -1.11 -4.33 16.04
N GLU A 102 -0.89 -3.48 17.04
CA GLU A 102 -0.34 -3.88 18.35
C GLU A 102 -1.19 -4.96 19.06
N LYS A 103 -2.49 -5.01 18.77
CA LYS A 103 -3.43 -6.01 19.32
C LYS A 103 -3.56 -7.25 18.42
N GLY A 104 -2.99 -7.21 17.23
CA GLY A 104 -3.04 -8.28 16.24
C GLY A 104 -2.18 -9.48 16.62
N GLN A 105 -2.46 -10.61 15.97
CA GLN A 105 -1.64 -11.80 16.03
C GLN A 105 -0.60 -11.74 14.94
N SER A 106 0.68 -11.66 15.33
CA SER A 106 1.79 -11.62 14.37
C SER A 106 1.64 -10.46 13.34
N PRO A 107 1.47 -9.21 13.81
CA PRO A 107 1.08 -8.08 12.97
C PRO A 107 2.13 -7.73 11.92
N GLN A 108 1.67 -7.39 10.71
CA GLN A 108 2.57 -7.05 9.60
C GLN A 108 1.99 -5.94 8.72
N VAL A 109 2.88 -5.16 8.12
CA VAL A 109 2.58 -4.14 7.13
C VAL A 109 3.30 -4.51 5.83
N MET A 110 2.57 -4.50 4.72
CA MET A 110 3.13 -4.58 3.38
C MET A 110 2.80 -3.30 2.63
N ALA A 111 3.82 -2.52 2.28
CA ALA A 111 3.65 -1.31 1.50
C ALA A 111 4.05 -1.56 0.05
N LEU A 112 3.08 -1.44 -0.85
CA LEU A 112 3.25 -1.66 -2.29
C LEU A 112 3.48 -0.32 -2.98
N PHE A 113 4.58 -0.24 -3.71
CA PHE A 113 5.00 0.92 -4.49
C PHE A 113 5.07 0.56 -5.96
N ASN A 114 4.79 1.55 -6.80
CA ASN A 114 5.02 1.45 -8.22
C ASN A 114 6.02 2.52 -8.67
N ARG A 115 6.33 2.59 -9.97
CA ARG A 115 7.32 3.57 -10.46
C ARG A 115 6.89 5.02 -10.30
N TYR A 116 5.60 5.33 -10.15
CA TYR A 116 5.14 6.68 -9.85
C TYR A 116 5.24 7.00 -8.36
N SER A 117 4.71 6.14 -7.49
CA SER A 117 4.70 6.38 -6.04
C SER A 117 6.06 6.22 -5.37
N ALA A 118 7.01 5.56 -6.04
CA ALA A 118 8.40 5.46 -5.60
C ALA A 118 9.29 6.63 -6.04
N LEU A 119 8.77 7.62 -6.79
CA LEU A 119 9.58 8.75 -7.26
C LEU A 119 10.08 9.63 -6.10
N GLN A 120 11.23 10.24 -6.32
CA GLN A 120 11.73 11.29 -5.46
C GLN A 120 11.12 12.63 -5.91
N LEU A 121 10.49 13.34 -5.00
CA LEU A 121 10.05 14.73 -5.20
C LEU A 121 11.24 15.69 -5.19
N PHE A 122 11.04 16.86 -5.80
CA PHE A 122 12.02 17.93 -5.93
C PHE A 122 13.24 17.55 -6.80
N ALA A 123 14.31 18.35 -6.74
CA ALA A 123 15.45 18.16 -7.62
C ALA A 123 16.16 16.81 -7.34
N PRO A 124 16.52 16.02 -8.37
CA PRO A 124 17.15 14.71 -8.20
C PRO A 124 18.56 14.78 -7.57
N THR A 125 19.15 15.98 -7.53
CA THR A 125 20.41 16.28 -6.84
C THR A 125 20.27 16.35 -5.33
N GLN A 126 19.04 16.48 -4.80
CA GLN A 126 18.81 16.45 -3.37
C GLN A 126 18.96 15.03 -2.82
N VAL A 127 19.30 14.96 -1.53
CA VAL A 127 19.34 13.70 -0.80
C VAL A 127 17.96 13.03 -0.81
N THR A 128 17.92 11.72 -1.04
CA THR A 128 16.70 10.93 -0.88
C THR A 128 16.42 10.74 0.62
N ALA A 129 15.24 11.11 1.08
CA ALA A 129 14.85 11.08 2.49
C ALA A 129 13.32 10.92 2.62
N GLY A 130 12.82 10.57 3.81
CA GLY A 130 11.38 10.33 4.01
C GLY A 130 10.45 11.50 3.66
N TRP A 131 10.93 12.74 3.68
CA TRP A 131 10.13 13.91 3.30
C TRP A 131 10.00 14.12 1.77
N ASN A 132 10.77 13.40 0.95
CA ASN A 132 10.69 13.47 -0.51
C ASN A 132 10.58 12.12 -1.23
N ASN A 133 10.54 11.01 -0.49
CA ASN A 133 10.45 9.68 -1.07
C ASN A 133 9.73 8.73 -0.13
N LEU A 134 8.54 8.28 -0.53
CA LEU A 134 7.69 7.45 0.32
C LEU A 134 8.29 6.07 0.66
N PRO A 135 8.94 5.34 -0.26
CA PRO A 135 9.66 4.12 0.11
C PRO A 135 10.72 4.37 1.18
N GLN A 136 11.46 5.47 1.07
CA GLN A 136 12.44 5.88 2.08
C GLN A 136 11.78 6.21 3.42
N TRP A 137 10.64 6.91 3.41
CA TRP A 137 9.85 7.16 4.62
C TRP A 137 9.43 5.86 5.31
N MET A 138 8.94 4.86 4.56
CA MET A 138 8.62 3.54 5.12
C MET A 138 9.85 2.85 5.74
N ARG A 139 11.02 2.95 5.10
CA ARG A 139 12.28 2.40 5.67
C ARG A 139 12.60 3.06 7.00
N GLU A 140 12.38 4.37 7.12
CA GLU A 140 12.60 5.12 8.37
C GLU A 140 11.64 4.66 9.49
N GLN A 141 10.42 4.18 9.15
CA GLN A 141 9.47 3.64 10.13
C GLN A 141 9.85 2.24 10.65
N ARG A 142 10.73 1.51 9.95
CA ARG A 142 11.03 0.10 10.24
C ARG A 142 11.39 -0.14 11.70
N LYS A 143 12.32 0.66 12.23
CA LYS A 143 12.79 0.46 13.62
C LYS A 143 11.65 0.67 14.63
N ALA A 144 10.83 1.70 14.44
CA ALA A 144 9.70 1.97 15.35
C ALA A 144 8.65 0.85 15.29
N LEU A 145 8.41 0.26 14.11
CA LEU A 145 7.49 -0.86 13.94
C LEU A 145 8.06 -2.15 14.54
N GLU A 146 9.35 -2.43 14.35
CA GLU A 146 10.04 -3.58 14.95
C GLU A 146 10.02 -3.52 16.47
N ASP A 147 10.24 -2.33 17.06
CA ASP A 147 10.16 -2.11 18.51
C ASP A 147 8.73 -2.36 19.06
N GLN A 148 7.70 -2.31 18.19
CA GLN A 148 6.29 -2.64 18.48
C GLN A 148 5.90 -4.08 18.06
N GLY A 149 6.84 -4.87 17.56
CA GLY A 149 6.60 -6.25 17.11
C GLY A 149 5.85 -6.35 15.77
N VAL A 150 5.77 -5.27 14.99
CA VAL A 150 5.11 -5.21 13.69
C VAL A 150 6.15 -5.39 12.58
N ALA A 151 6.01 -6.43 11.77
CA ALA A 151 6.91 -6.64 10.63
C ALA A 151 6.58 -5.66 9.48
N LEU A 152 7.60 -5.22 8.74
CA LEU A 152 7.43 -4.36 7.57
C LEU A 152 8.08 -4.98 6.33
N THR A 153 7.28 -5.17 5.28
CA THR A 153 7.72 -5.52 3.93
C THR A 153 7.46 -4.36 2.97
N ILE A 154 8.51 -3.85 2.34
CA ILE A 154 8.42 -2.84 1.28
C ILE A 154 8.48 -3.55 -0.06
N VAL A 155 7.45 -3.41 -0.87
CA VAL A 155 7.36 -4.01 -2.20
C VAL A 155 7.42 -2.91 -3.24
N GLY A 156 8.30 -2.99 -4.21
CA GLY A 156 8.33 -1.97 -5.25
C GLY A 156 9.31 -2.26 -6.39
N PRO A 157 9.42 -1.32 -7.35
CA PRO A 157 10.37 -1.44 -8.43
C PRO A 157 11.80 -1.46 -7.89
N GLN A 158 12.72 -2.03 -8.65
CA GLN A 158 14.13 -2.05 -8.24
C GLN A 158 14.66 -0.62 -8.12
N SER A 159 15.13 -0.26 -6.93
CA SER A 159 15.79 1.03 -6.72
C SER A 159 17.22 0.98 -7.26
N LEU A 160 17.59 1.94 -8.09
CA LEU A 160 18.98 2.09 -8.56
C LEU A 160 19.91 2.61 -7.44
N LYS A 161 19.35 3.22 -6.38
CA LYS A 161 20.10 3.77 -5.24
C LYS A 161 20.20 2.77 -4.07
N VAL A 162 19.21 1.88 -3.94
CA VAL A 162 19.16 0.85 -2.89
C VAL A 162 19.27 -0.52 -3.55
N THR A 163 20.50 -1.04 -3.64
CA THR A 163 20.78 -2.31 -4.30
C THR A 163 20.40 -3.48 -3.40
N LEU A 164 19.20 -4.03 -3.56
CA LEU A 164 18.73 -5.23 -2.85
C LEU A 164 19.32 -6.53 -3.42
N THR A 165 19.65 -6.54 -4.71
CA THR A 165 20.22 -7.68 -5.44
C THR A 165 21.29 -7.19 -6.41
N SER A 166 22.37 -7.96 -6.60
CA SER A 166 23.43 -7.64 -7.56
C SER A 166 22.99 -7.80 -9.03
N ALA A 167 21.94 -8.59 -9.28
CA ALA A 167 21.32 -8.73 -10.59
C ALA A 167 20.19 -7.69 -10.79
N GLN A 168 20.08 -7.16 -12.01
CA GLN A 168 18.90 -6.40 -12.42
C GLN A 168 17.67 -7.30 -12.42
N ALA A 169 16.58 -6.82 -11.83
CA ALA A 169 15.30 -7.48 -11.89
C ALA A 169 14.78 -7.42 -13.34
N ILE A 170 14.32 -8.56 -13.85
CA ILE A 170 13.71 -8.64 -15.17
C ILE A 170 12.23 -8.28 -15.00
N PRO A 171 11.71 -7.25 -15.68
CA PRO A 171 10.28 -6.93 -15.62
C PRO A 171 9.41 -8.11 -16.10
N GLU A 172 8.34 -8.40 -15.37
CA GLU A 172 7.40 -9.48 -15.71
C GLU A 172 6.03 -8.94 -16.15
N GLU A 173 5.29 -9.71 -16.94
CA GLU A 173 3.91 -9.43 -17.35
C GLU A 173 2.92 -9.74 -16.22
N TRP A 174 3.00 -8.97 -15.14
CA TRP A 174 2.09 -9.12 -14.00
C TRP A 174 0.65 -8.79 -14.37
N THR A 175 -0.26 -9.65 -13.95
CA THR A 175 -1.70 -9.37 -13.86
C THR A 175 -2.06 -9.05 -12.41
N PRO A 176 -3.18 -8.36 -12.12
CA PRO A 176 -3.61 -8.13 -10.74
C PRO A 176 -3.72 -9.43 -9.92
N GLY A 177 -4.19 -10.51 -10.53
CA GLY A 177 -4.29 -11.82 -9.90
C GLY A 177 -2.92 -12.43 -9.58
N SER A 178 -2.04 -12.54 -10.59
CA SER A 178 -0.72 -13.15 -10.39
C SER A 178 0.17 -12.36 -9.44
N ALA A 179 0.09 -11.02 -9.46
CA ALA A 179 0.80 -10.18 -8.49
C ALA A 179 0.27 -10.41 -7.07
N ALA A 180 -1.06 -10.42 -6.88
CA ALA A 180 -1.65 -10.67 -5.55
C ALA A 180 -1.29 -12.06 -5.00
N GLU A 181 -1.31 -13.09 -5.84
CA GLU A 181 -0.91 -14.45 -5.46
C GLU A 181 0.56 -14.51 -5.02
N GLU A 182 1.48 -13.90 -5.77
CA GLU A 182 2.90 -13.86 -5.40
C GLU A 182 3.11 -13.10 -4.09
N LEU A 183 2.48 -11.93 -3.92
CA LEU A 183 2.61 -11.13 -2.69
C LEU A 183 2.08 -11.88 -1.47
N LEU A 184 0.95 -12.57 -1.59
CA LEU A 184 0.39 -13.38 -0.50
C LEU A 184 1.23 -14.62 -0.22
N ARG A 185 1.85 -15.23 -1.24
CA ARG A 185 2.80 -16.34 -1.07
C ARG A 185 4.05 -15.90 -0.30
N ARG A 186 4.50 -14.65 -0.51
CA ARG A 186 5.66 -14.05 0.16
C ARG A 186 5.33 -13.44 1.52
N TRP A 187 4.06 -13.12 1.80
CA TRP A 187 3.61 -12.53 3.06
C TRP A 187 4.16 -13.22 4.32
N PRO A 188 4.10 -14.57 4.47
CA PRO A 188 4.59 -15.23 5.68
C PRO A 188 6.12 -15.13 5.88
N GLN A 189 6.88 -14.79 4.84
CA GLN A 189 8.34 -14.78 4.84
C GLN A 189 8.91 -13.53 5.49
N ARG A 190 8.10 -12.46 5.63
CA ARG A 190 8.47 -11.20 6.31
C ARG A 190 9.76 -10.60 5.79
N GLU A 191 9.99 -10.73 4.48
CA GLU A 191 11.17 -10.14 3.86
C GLU A 191 11.11 -8.62 4.01
N PRO A 192 12.22 -7.97 4.37
CA PRO A 192 12.22 -6.53 4.59
C PRO A 192 11.84 -5.79 3.31
N GLU A 193 12.32 -6.26 2.15
CA GLU A 193 11.98 -5.72 0.85
C GLU A 193 11.76 -6.82 -0.20
N LEU A 194 10.84 -6.57 -1.12
CA LEU A 194 10.53 -7.41 -2.29
C LEU A 194 10.56 -6.55 -3.54
N ILE A 195 11.19 -7.07 -4.59
CA ILE A 195 11.16 -6.42 -5.90
C ILE A 195 9.94 -6.92 -6.67
N LEU A 196 9.11 -5.99 -7.13
CA LEU A 196 8.00 -6.23 -8.05
C LEU A 196 8.20 -5.33 -9.27
N GLU A 197 8.87 -5.86 -10.29
CA GLU A 197 9.16 -5.14 -11.52
C GLU A 197 8.14 -5.53 -12.60
N THR A 198 7.42 -4.53 -13.13
CA THR A 198 6.30 -4.73 -14.07
C THR A 198 6.69 -4.36 -15.49
N LEU A 199 6.36 -5.20 -16.48
CA LEU A 199 6.59 -4.88 -17.89
C LEU A 199 5.71 -3.72 -18.37
N ASP A 200 4.45 -3.70 -17.94
CA ASP A 200 3.50 -2.62 -18.17
C ASP A 200 2.89 -2.17 -16.84
N LEU A 201 3.14 -0.92 -16.47
CA LEU A 201 2.65 -0.38 -15.21
C LEU A 201 1.12 -0.24 -15.18
N SER A 202 0.50 -0.04 -16.35
CA SER A 202 -0.95 0.15 -16.46
C SER A 202 -1.74 -1.14 -16.24
N SER A 203 -1.09 -2.31 -16.28
CA SER A 203 -1.73 -3.59 -15.98
C SER A 203 -2.12 -3.73 -14.50
N LEU A 204 -1.37 -3.08 -13.60
CA LEU A 204 -1.61 -3.11 -12.15
C LEU A 204 -2.10 -1.77 -11.60
N TRP A 205 -1.59 -0.65 -12.12
CA TRP A 205 -1.95 0.70 -11.68
C TRP A 205 -2.29 1.58 -12.90
N PRO A 206 -3.47 1.39 -13.50
CA PRO A 206 -3.91 2.25 -14.58
C PRO A 206 -4.06 3.69 -14.07
N LEU A 207 -3.54 4.66 -14.84
CA LEU A 207 -3.84 6.07 -14.61
C LEU A 207 -5.29 6.35 -15.04
N ALA A 208 -6.02 7.12 -14.22
CA ALA A 208 -7.30 7.67 -14.64
C ALA A 208 -7.09 8.51 -15.92
N ARG A 209 -8.00 8.35 -16.89
CA ARG A 209 -7.97 9.07 -18.18
C ARG A 209 -8.82 10.31 -18.14
#